data_AF-A0A8T4WMZ6-F1
#
_entry.id   AF-A0A8T4WMZ6-F1
#
_cell.length_a   1.000
_cell.length_b   1.000
_cell.length_c   1.000
_cell.angle_alpha   90.00
_cell.angle_beta   90.00
_cell.angle_gamma   90.00
#
_symmetry.space_group_name_H-M   'P 1'
#
loop_
_entity.id
_entity.type
_entity.pdbx_description
1 polymer ?
#
loop_
_entity_poly.entity_id
_entity_poly.type
_entity_poly.pdbx_seq_one_letter_code
_entity_poly.pdbx_strand_id
1 'polypeptide(L)'
;MPDKRHSGVHLVDRESRRIVVTDETVTLGFPLNAMPNPIYSAMLNAVDIPGDDMDVFHGIWRGNVMKPTLVTFDRDKPFPVNTATKIVRLTLKDDAIAERIDELEGNLLEMFGQPFEDSFDERISLYRNLYLDESLIDRFRFGIAEMYGDRSYQNIRKNPRVTLHFSWPTNGSPPWLSYEISCIAEVVEQDTPFYRFMRMMRQIFSRDFLELREEEYPCAYRLWISDVREKTLSSQKGFVPRNQ
;
A
#
# COMPACT_ATOMS: atom_id res chain seq x y z
N MET A 1 -21.97 -25.89 10.27
CA MET A 1 -20.76 -26.18 9.46
C MET A 1 -19.56 -25.75 10.27
N PRO A 2 -18.47 -26.52 10.34
CA PRO A 2 -17.34 -26.15 11.18
C PRO A 2 -16.59 -24.98 10.53
N ASP A 3 -16.47 -23.92 11.31
CA ASP A 3 -15.75 -22.70 11.04
C ASP A 3 -14.27 -23.03 10.77
N LYS A 4 -13.83 -22.87 9.52
CA LYS A 4 -12.42 -23.09 9.17
C LYS A 4 -11.61 -21.93 9.74
N ARG A 5 -10.90 -22.22 10.84
CA ARG A 5 -9.97 -21.33 11.51
C ARG A 5 -9.02 -20.68 10.52
N HIS A 6 -8.84 -19.38 10.68
CA HIS A 6 -8.04 -18.53 9.81
C HIS A 6 -6.56 -18.89 9.90
N SER A 7 -5.90 -18.98 8.74
CA SER A 7 -4.46 -19.15 8.68
C SER A 7 -3.77 -17.87 9.14
N GLY A 8 -3.28 -17.87 10.38
CA GLY A 8 -1.92 -17.44 10.67
C GLY A 8 -1.76 -16.35 11.72
N VAL A 9 -1.15 -16.71 12.85
CA VAL A 9 -0.54 -15.71 13.75
C VAL A 9 0.71 -15.19 13.06
N HIS A 10 0.76 -13.88 12.85
CA HIS A 10 1.88 -13.16 12.27
C HIS A 10 2.69 -12.49 13.37
N LEU A 11 3.96 -12.82 13.49
CA LEU A 11 4.90 -12.10 14.34
C LEU A 11 5.90 -11.36 13.46
N VAL A 12 5.96 -10.04 13.61
CA VAL A 12 6.98 -9.21 12.98
C VAL A 12 8.01 -8.86 14.02
N ASP A 13 9.16 -9.51 13.94
CA ASP A 13 10.31 -9.23 14.79
C ASP A 13 11.24 -8.27 14.06
N ARG A 14 11.19 -7.00 14.47
CA ARG A 14 12.04 -5.94 13.90
C ARG A 14 13.50 -6.06 14.33
N GLU A 15 13.77 -6.63 15.50
CA GLU A 15 15.13 -6.78 16.02
C GLU A 15 15.87 -7.87 15.25
N SER A 16 15.24 -9.02 15.05
CA SER A 16 15.81 -10.10 14.25
C SER A 16 15.59 -9.91 12.73
N ARG A 17 14.84 -8.88 12.32
CA ARG A 17 14.44 -8.58 10.93
C ARG A 17 13.75 -9.76 10.25
N ARG A 18 12.74 -10.31 10.91
CA ARG A 18 12.01 -11.48 10.43
C ARG A 18 10.50 -11.30 10.53
N ILE A 19 9.81 -11.86 9.56
CA ILE A 19 8.37 -12.06 9.56
C ILE A 19 8.14 -13.55 9.75
N VAL A 20 7.43 -13.93 10.81
CA VAL A 20 7.07 -15.32 11.09
C VAL A 20 5.60 -15.52 10.77
N VAL A 21 5.32 -16.50 9.92
CA VAL A 21 3.96 -16.92 9.56
C VAL A 21 3.78 -18.34 10.07
N THR A 22 2.86 -18.55 11.00
CA THR A 22 2.55 -19.88 11.52
C THR A 22 1.21 -20.34 10.98
N ASP A 23 1.22 -21.40 10.18
CA ASP A 23 0.01 -22.15 9.82
C ASP A 23 -0.14 -23.37 10.76
N GLU A 24 -1.28 -24.06 10.72
CA GLU A 24 -1.62 -25.15 11.66
C GLU A 24 -0.55 -26.26 11.77
N THR A 25 0.26 -26.43 10.71
CA THR A 25 1.27 -27.49 10.63
C THR A 25 2.71 -27.00 10.41
N VAL A 26 2.92 -25.73 10.04
CA VAL A 26 4.24 -25.23 9.60
C VAL A 26 4.44 -23.78 10.03
N THR A 27 5.61 -23.50 10.62
CA THR A 27 6.11 -22.14 10.82
C THR A 27 7.11 -21.79 9.74
N LEU A 28 6.84 -20.72 8.99
CA LEU A 28 7.72 -20.17 7.97
C LEU A 28 8.30 -18.84 8.45
N GLY A 29 9.60 -18.65 8.25
CA GLY A 29 10.29 -17.39 8.52
C GLY A 29 10.72 -16.73 7.23
N PHE A 30 10.44 -15.44 7.11
CA PHE A 30 10.79 -14.59 5.99
C PHE A 30 11.66 -13.43 6.46
N PRO A 31 12.60 -12.92 5.66
CA PRO A 31 13.31 -11.69 5.98
C PRO A 31 12.34 -10.49 5.99
N LEU A 32 12.63 -9.49 6.82
CA LEU A 32 11.97 -8.20 6.84
C LEU A 32 12.91 -7.16 6.21
N ASN A 33 12.54 -6.67 5.04
CA ASN A 33 13.34 -5.76 4.24
C ASN A 33 12.72 -4.36 4.17
N ALA A 34 13.57 -3.35 3.99
CA ALA A 34 13.10 -1.99 3.78
C ALA A 34 12.64 -1.79 2.33
N MET A 35 11.73 -0.85 2.14
CA MET A 35 11.28 -0.38 0.85
C MET A 35 12.46 0.18 0.03
N PRO A 36 12.55 -0.13 -1.27
CA PRO A 36 13.57 0.42 -2.15
C PRO A 36 13.51 1.94 -2.19
N ASN A 37 14.67 2.60 -2.09
CA ASN A 37 14.77 4.07 -2.18
C ASN A 37 14.04 4.64 -3.40
N PRO A 38 14.14 4.07 -4.62
CA PRO A 38 13.46 4.65 -5.78
C PRO A 38 11.94 4.64 -5.68
N ILE A 39 11.35 3.60 -5.07
CA ILE A 39 9.90 3.54 -4.83
C ILE A 39 9.52 4.53 -3.74
N TYR A 40 10.23 4.51 -2.63
CA TYR A 40 10.00 5.41 -1.50
C TYR A 40 10.04 6.88 -1.92
N SER A 41 11.13 7.30 -2.59
CA SER A 41 11.29 8.67 -3.08
C SER A 41 10.25 9.03 -4.14
N ALA A 42 9.90 8.11 -5.05
CA ALA A 42 8.87 8.39 -6.04
C ALA A 42 7.47 8.55 -5.42
N MET A 43 7.15 7.78 -4.38
CA MET A 43 5.90 7.92 -3.63
C MET A 43 5.86 9.22 -2.81
N LEU A 44 6.97 9.60 -2.17
CA LEU A 44 7.08 10.84 -1.41
C LEU A 44 7.01 12.07 -2.35
N ASN A 45 7.76 12.05 -3.44
CA ASN A 45 7.75 13.16 -4.41
C ASN A 45 6.43 13.30 -5.16
N ALA A 46 5.61 12.25 -5.24
CA ALA A 46 4.25 12.35 -5.78
C ALA A 46 3.34 13.25 -4.92
N VAL A 47 3.72 13.53 -3.68
CA VAL A 47 2.98 14.40 -2.76
C VAL A 47 3.57 15.82 -2.69
N ASP A 48 4.84 15.96 -3.08
CA ASP A 48 5.62 17.19 -3.03
C ASP A 48 5.86 17.79 -4.42
N ILE A 49 4.86 17.69 -5.31
CA ILE A 49 4.95 18.29 -6.65
C ILE A 49 4.83 19.82 -6.49
N PRO A 50 5.84 20.62 -6.89
CA PRO A 50 5.72 22.07 -6.94
C PRO A 50 4.74 22.45 -8.05
N GLY A 51 3.64 23.13 -7.74
CA GLY A 51 2.62 23.48 -8.72
C GLY A 51 1.24 23.76 -8.10
N ASP A 52 0.23 23.82 -8.95
CA ASP A 52 -1.19 23.89 -8.57
C ASP A 52 -1.59 22.60 -7.82
N ASP A 53 -2.41 22.71 -6.78
CA ASP A 53 -2.88 21.57 -5.98
C ASP A 53 -3.66 20.56 -6.84
N MET A 54 -4.21 21.00 -7.98
CA MET A 54 -4.79 20.10 -8.99
C MET A 54 -3.75 19.18 -9.67
N ASP A 55 -2.53 19.66 -9.89
CA ASP A 55 -1.44 18.84 -10.43
C ASP A 55 -0.97 17.80 -9.41
N VAL A 56 -0.95 18.18 -8.13
CA VAL A 56 -0.64 17.29 -7.00
C VAL A 56 -1.67 16.18 -6.90
N PHE A 57 -2.96 16.52 -6.96
CA PHE A 57 -4.04 15.54 -6.98
C PHE A 57 -3.95 14.61 -8.20
N HIS A 58 -3.63 15.15 -9.39
CA HIS A 58 -3.38 14.31 -10.55
C HIS A 58 -2.15 13.42 -10.37
N GLY A 59 -1.08 13.88 -9.73
CA GLY A 59 0.08 13.06 -9.38
C GLY A 59 -0.28 11.92 -8.43
N ILE A 60 -0.99 12.22 -7.35
CA ILE A 60 -1.42 11.25 -6.32
C ILE A 60 -2.43 10.26 -6.89
N TRP A 61 -3.38 10.73 -7.71
CA TRP A 61 -4.49 9.91 -8.20
C TRP A 61 -4.24 9.27 -9.56
N ARG A 62 -3.55 9.92 -10.48
CA ARG A 62 -3.24 9.36 -11.82
C ARG A 62 -1.84 8.75 -11.90
N GLY A 63 -0.96 9.03 -10.93
CA GLY A 63 0.37 8.46 -10.87
C GLY A 63 0.36 6.94 -10.74
N ASN A 64 1.15 6.27 -11.58
CA ASN A 64 1.26 4.81 -11.58
C ASN A 64 2.04 4.27 -10.37
N VAL A 65 2.88 5.08 -9.73
CA VAL A 65 3.73 4.64 -8.61
C VAL A 65 2.92 4.19 -7.39
N MET A 66 1.75 4.81 -7.14
CA MET A 66 0.84 4.44 -6.04
C MET A 66 -0.11 3.30 -6.41
N LYS A 67 -0.07 2.81 -7.67
CA LYS A 67 -1.03 1.86 -8.23
C LYS A 67 -0.36 0.59 -8.75
N PRO A 68 0.42 -0.13 -7.92
CA PRO A 68 1.02 -1.38 -8.35
C PRO A 68 -0.04 -2.44 -8.65
N THR A 69 0.36 -3.44 -9.43
CA THR A 69 -0.41 -4.67 -9.56
C THR A 69 -0.15 -5.54 -8.34
N LEU A 70 -1.19 -5.81 -7.55
CA LEU A 70 -1.18 -6.81 -6.50
C LEU A 70 -1.43 -8.20 -7.12
N VAL A 71 -0.56 -9.14 -6.81
CA VAL A 71 -0.64 -10.54 -7.19
C VAL A 71 -0.92 -11.37 -5.94
N THR A 72 -1.98 -12.17 -6.00
CA THR A 72 -2.41 -13.10 -4.94
C THR A 72 -2.57 -14.50 -5.52
N PHE A 73 -2.58 -15.52 -4.66
CA PHE A 73 -2.58 -16.91 -5.09
C PHE A 73 -3.79 -17.69 -4.58
N ASP A 74 -4.56 -18.26 -5.51
CA ASP A 74 -5.66 -19.20 -5.26
C ASP A 74 -5.22 -20.60 -5.67
N ARG A 75 -4.65 -21.36 -4.71
CA ARG A 75 -4.07 -22.69 -4.97
C ARG A 75 -5.09 -23.74 -5.40
N ASP A 76 -6.38 -23.45 -5.24
CA ASP A 76 -7.48 -24.35 -5.57
C ASP A 76 -7.84 -24.31 -7.07
N LYS A 77 -7.18 -23.45 -7.87
CA LYS A 77 -7.49 -23.24 -9.30
C LYS A 77 -6.38 -23.71 -10.25
N PRO A 78 -6.73 -24.15 -11.48
CA PRO A 78 -5.74 -24.50 -12.52
C PRO A 78 -4.80 -23.34 -12.89
N PHE A 79 -5.33 -22.12 -12.88
CA PHE A 79 -4.55 -20.88 -13.02
C PHE A 79 -4.63 -20.13 -11.69
N PRO A 80 -3.64 -20.34 -10.79
CA PRO A 80 -3.76 -19.91 -9.39
C PRO A 80 -3.44 -18.42 -9.19
N VAL A 81 -3.07 -17.70 -10.23
CA VAL A 81 -2.64 -16.30 -10.13
C VAL A 81 -3.83 -15.37 -10.31
N ASN A 82 -4.08 -14.52 -9.32
CA ASN A 82 -5.04 -13.43 -9.40
C ASN A 82 -4.30 -12.10 -9.33
N THR A 83 -4.55 -11.22 -10.30
CA THR A 83 -3.97 -9.88 -10.37
C THR A 83 -5.05 -8.83 -10.20
N ALA A 84 -4.73 -7.77 -9.45
CA ALA A 84 -5.60 -6.61 -9.29
C ALA A 84 -4.76 -5.36 -9.10
N THR A 85 -5.13 -4.25 -9.74
CA THR A 85 -4.56 -2.94 -9.40
C THR A 85 -5.08 -2.52 -8.03
N LYS A 86 -4.17 -2.17 -7.12
CA LYS A 86 -4.52 -1.65 -5.79
C LYS A 86 -3.82 -0.33 -5.56
N ILE A 87 -4.45 0.54 -4.77
CA ILE A 87 -3.82 1.79 -4.32
C ILE A 87 -3.02 1.46 -3.05
N VAL A 88 -1.70 1.61 -3.13
CA VAL A 88 -0.80 1.46 -1.98
C VAL A 88 -0.41 2.82 -1.43
N ARG A 89 -0.23 2.89 -0.12
CA ARG A 89 0.23 4.09 0.58
C ARG A 89 1.49 3.81 1.39
N LEU A 90 2.31 4.83 1.55
CA LEU A 90 3.24 4.88 2.68
C LEU A 90 2.40 4.92 3.97
N THR A 91 2.90 4.32 5.03
CA THR A 91 2.23 4.33 6.33
C THR A 91 3.17 4.86 7.38
N LEU A 92 2.63 5.56 8.36
CA LEU A 92 3.36 5.87 9.57
C LEU A 92 3.63 4.58 10.39
N LYS A 93 4.58 4.66 11.32
CA LYS A 93 4.80 3.65 12.36
C LYS A 93 3.58 3.57 13.28
N ASP A 94 3.37 2.42 13.91
CA ASP A 94 2.15 2.16 14.69
C ASP A 94 1.97 3.12 15.88
N ASP A 95 3.07 3.48 16.55
CA ASP A 95 3.10 4.49 17.62
C ASP A 95 2.69 5.89 17.09
N ALA A 96 3.31 6.32 15.98
CA ALA A 96 3.01 7.59 15.35
C ALA A 96 1.55 7.69 14.85
N ILE A 97 0.97 6.56 14.37
CA ILE A 97 -0.45 6.47 14.04
C ILE A 97 -1.30 6.62 15.29
N ALA A 98 -1.02 5.84 16.34
CA ALA A 98 -1.82 5.81 17.56
C ALA A 98 -1.88 7.20 18.24
N GLU A 99 -0.78 7.95 18.21
CA GLU A 99 -0.70 9.29 18.79
C GLU A 99 -1.51 10.36 18.02
N ARG A 100 -1.71 10.18 16.72
CA ARG A 100 -2.23 11.23 15.81
C ARG A 100 -3.63 10.95 15.26
N ILE A 101 -4.08 9.69 15.27
CA ILE A 101 -5.26 9.29 14.49
C ILE A 101 -6.52 10.07 14.85
N ASP A 102 -6.73 10.38 16.13
CA ASP A 102 -7.91 11.13 16.58
C ASP A 102 -7.91 12.58 16.06
N GLU A 103 -6.74 13.24 16.07
CA GLU A 103 -6.57 14.59 15.51
C GLU A 103 -6.79 14.58 13.98
N LEU A 104 -6.21 13.60 13.28
CA LEU A 104 -6.33 13.48 11.83
C LEU A 104 -7.78 13.25 11.39
N GLU A 105 -8.53 12.41 12.11
CA GLU A 105 -9.95 12.20 11.85
C GLU A 105 -10.79 13.44 12.19
N GLY A 106 -10.43 14.19 13.23
CA GLY A 106 -11.05 15.48 13.56
C GLY A 106 -10.89 16.49 12.42
N ASN A 107 -9.66 16.69 11.93
CA ASN A 107 -9.37 17.58 10.81
C ASN A 107 -10.15 17.18 9.55
N LEU A 108 -10.19 15.88 9.26
CA LEU A 108 -10.95 15.37 8.11
C LEU A 108 -12.46 15.60 8.26
N LEU A 109 -13.01 15.46 9.46
CA LEU A 109 -14.43 15.70 9.74
C LEU A 109 -14.83 17.16 9.49
N GLU A 110 -13.98 18.12 9.87
CA GLU A 110 -14.20 19.54 9.61
C GLU A 110 -14.32 19.82 8.10
N MET A 111 -13.44 19.22 7.29
CA MET A 111 -13.45 19.34 5.82
C MET A 111 -14.69 18.74 5.16
N PHE A 112 -15.36 17.78 5.79
CA PHE A 112 -16.62 17.21 5.29
C PHE A 112 -17.85 18.07 5.62
N GLY A 113 -17.71 19.07 6.48
CA GLY A 113 -18.74 20.07 6.72
C GLY A 113 -18.89 21.08 5.57
N GLN A 114 -18.04 21.00 4.55
CA GLN A 114 -17.94 21.97 3.44
C GLN A 114 -17.93 21.25 2.07
N PRO A 115 -18.22 21.94 0.96
CA PRO A 115 -18.03 21.39 -0.38
C PRO A 115 -16.60 20.88 -0.60
N PHE A 116 -16.45 19.81 -1.40
CA PHE A 116 -15.14 19.19 -1.64
C PHE A 116 -14.15 20.17 -2.29
N GLU A 117 -14.64 20.96 -3.24
CA GLU A 117 -13.85 21.97 -3.95
C GLU A 117 -13.33 23.07 -3.00
N ASP A 118 -14.09 23.42 -1.96
CA ASP A 118 -13.72 24.48 -1.01
C ASP A 118 -12.70 23.99 0.03
N SER A 119 -12.65 22.68 0.31
CA SER A 119 -11.72 22.06 1.26
C SER A 119 -10.50 21.40 0.59
N PHE A 120 -10.34 21.59 -0.72
CA PHE A 120 -9.36 20.84 -1.52
C PHE A 120 -7.91 21.13 -1.11
N ASP A 121 -7.54 22.39 -0.95
CA ASP A 121 -6.18 22.81 -0.55
C ASP A 121 -5.86 22.32 0.88
N GLU A 122 -6.86 22.33 1.78
CA GLU A 122 -6.73 21.81 3.14
C GLU A 122 -6.50 20.29 3.15
N ARG A 123 -7.20 19.55 2.29
CA ARG A 123 -7.02 18.10 2.11
C ARG A 123 -5.61 17.76 1.61
N ILE A 124 -5.12 18.52 0.63
CA ILE A 124 -3.76 18.37 0.11
C ILE A 124 -2.73 18.71 1.19
N SER A 125 -2.95 19.79 1.95
CA SER A 125 -2.09 20.21 3.05
C SER A 125 -2.04 19.16 4.17
N LEU A 126 -3.19 18.62 4.58
CA LEU A 126 -3.27 17.52 5.55
C LEU A 126 -2.47 16.30 5.06
N TYR A 127 -2.65 15.91 3.79
CA TYR A 127 -1.96 14.78 3.20
C TYR A 127 -0.43 14.99 3.12
N ARG A 128 0.03 16.19 2.77
CA ARG A 128 1.47 16.56 2.79
C ARG A 128 2.04 16.52 4.19
N ASN A 129 1.31 17.08 5.17
CA ASN A 129 1.74 17.17 6.56
C ASN A 129 2.00 15.80 7.20
N LEU A 130 1.28 14.75 6.75
CA LEU A 130 1.53 13.37 7.19
C LEU A 130 2.96 12.89 6.89
N TYR A 131 3.60 13.41 5.84
CA TYR A 131 4.90 12.93 5.38
C TYR A 131 6.04 13.95 5.53
N LEU A 132 5.79 15.09 6.19
CA LEU A 132 6.83 16.09 6.46
C LEU A 132 7.95 15.54 7.34
N ASP A 133 7.59 14.76 8.36
CA ASP A 133 8.56 14.05 9.20
C ASP A 133 8.73 12.61 8.72
N GLU A 134 9.70 12.42 7.82
CA GLU A 134 10.05 11.11 7.28
C GLU A 134 10.44 10.08 8.36
N SER A 135 10.86 10.52 9.55
CA SER A 135 11.23 9.61 10.65
C SER A 135 10.04 8.82 11.21
N LEU A 136 8.82 9.32 10.98
CA LEU A 136 7.58 8.67 11.38
C LEU A 136 7.13 7.60 10.38
N ILE A 137 7.70 7.58 9.17
CA ILE A 137 7.29 6.65 8.11
C ILE A 137 7.88 5.26 8.37
N ASP A 138 7.04 4.24 8.28
CA ASP A 138 7.47 2.85 8.40
C ASP A 138 7.96 2.30 7.06
N ARG A 139 9.29 2.26 6.91
CA ARG A 139 9.94 1.81 5.68
C ARG A 139 9.83 0.30 5.42
N PHE A 140 9.28 -0.48 6.34
CA PHE A 140 9.22 -1.94 6.22
C PHE A 140 7.88 -2.47 5.69
N ARG A 141 6.92 -1.59 5.42
CA ARG A 141 5.58 -1.99 4.95
C ARG A 141 4.92 -0.99 4.02
N PHE A 142 3.89 -1.46 3.32
CA PHE A 142 2.89 -0.64 2.66
C PHE A 142 1.52 -0.80 3.33
N GLY A 143 0.65 0.19 3.15
CA GLY A 143 -0.76 0.15 3.55
C GLY A 143 -1.70 0.09 2.35
N ILE A 144 -2.77 -0.68 2.48
CA ILE A 144 -3.89 -0.71 1.52
C ILE A 144 -5.21 -0.72 2.30
N ALA A 145 -6.18 0.12 1.90
CA ALA A 145 -7.57 -0.04 2.31
C ALA A 145 -8.24 -1.08 1.39
N GLU A 146 -8.74 -2.19 1.93
CA GLU A 146 -9.52 -3.16 1.15
C GLU A 146 -10.97 -2.71 1.11
N MET A 147 -11.50 -2.45 -0.08
CA MET A 147 -12.82 -1.84 -0.23
C MET A 147 -13.93 -2.84 -0.52
N TYR A 148 -13.60 -3.97 -1.14
CA TYR A 148 -14.62 -4.80 -1.80
C TYR A 148 -14.72 -6.21 -1.25
N GLY A 149 -13.75 -6.68 -0.46
CA GLY A 149 -13.79 -8.05 0.09
C GLY A 149 -13.74 -9.15 -0.98
N ASP A 150 -13.29 -8.80 -2.19
CA ASP A 150 -13.32 -9.61 -3.39
C ASP A 150 -12.23 -10.72 -3.40
N ARG A 151 -11.93 -11.27 -4.59
CA ARG A 151 -10.97 -12.36 -4.80
C ARG A 151 -9.63 -12.15 -4.09
N SER A 152 -9.04 -10.95 -4.12
CA SER A 152 -7.76 -10.69 -3.46
C SER A 152 -7.85 -10.87 -1.95
N TYR A 153 -8.93 -10.40 -1.31
CA TYR A 153 -9.19 -10.58 0.11
C TYR A 153 -9.35 -12.06 0.47
N GLN A 154 -10.18 -12.79 -0.28
CA GLN A 154 -10.38 -14.22 -0.07
C GLN A 154 -9.08 -15.02 -0.23
N ASN A 155 -8.24 -14.66 -1.20
CA ASN A 155 -6.94 -15.29 -1.41
C ASN A 155 -5.97 -15.00 -0.26
N ILE A 156 -5.87 -13.74 0.18
CA ILE A 156 -4.97 -13.31 1.26
C ILE A 156 -5.32 -14.03 2.58
N ARG A 157 -6.62 -14.16 2.90
CA ARG A 157 -7.07 -14.87 4.11
C ARG A 157 -6.69 -16.35 4.14
N LYS A 158 -6.46 -16.97 2.97
CA LYS A 158 -5.99 -18.35 2.84
C LYS A 158 -4.47 -18.45 2.71
N ASN A 159 -3.85 -17.45 2.10
CA ASN A 159 -2.43 -17.42 1.79
C ASN A 159 -1.93 -15.97 1.85
N PRO A 160 -1.24 -15.58 2.93
CA PRO A 160 -0.84 -14.20 3.16
C PRO A 160 0.32 -13.75 2.26
N ARG A 161 0.92 -14.65 1.48
CA ARG A 161 2.00 -14.27 0.55
C ARG A 161 1.43 -13.56 -0.65
N VAL A 162 1.91 -12.36 -0.90
CA VAL A 162 1.52 -11.54 -2.05
C VAL A 162 2.74 -10.96 -2.74
N THR A 163 2.55 -10.52 -3.98
CA THR A 163 3.59 -9.78 -4.71
C THR A 163 3.00 -8.48 -5.24
N LEU A 164 3.70 -7.38 -5.05
CA LEU A 164 3.42 -6.11 -5.68
C LEU A 164 4.35 -5.94 -6.87
N HIS A 165 3.79 -5.59 -8.02
CA HIS A 165 4.55 -5.15 -9.18
C HIS A 165 4.38 -3.65 -9.38
N PHE A 166 5.44 -2.90 -9.14
CA PHE A 166 5.53 -1.46 -9.39
C PHE A 166 6.16 -1.22 -10.76
N SER A 167 5.60 -0.23 -11.48
CA SER A 167 6.02 0.09 -12.83
C SER A 167 5.59 1.52 -13.16
N TRP A 168 6.55 2.43 -13.33
CA TRP A 168 6.25 3.85 -13.58
C TRP A 168 7.32 4.52 -14.46
N PRO A 169 6.92 5.53 -15.26
CA PRO A 169 7.87 6.30 -16.06
C PRO A 169 8.75 7.18 -15.16
N THR A 170 9.97 7.47 -15.62
CA THR A 170 10.82 8.51 -15.03
C THR A 170 11.31 9.48 -16.10
N ASN A 171 11.68 10.69 -15.68
CA ASN A 171 12.25 11.69 -16.57
C ASN A 171 13.76 11.45 -16.85
N GLY A 172 14.34 10.37 -16.33
CA GLY A 172 15.77 10.07 -16.40
C GLY A 172 16.08 8.82 -17.24
N SER A 173 17.33 8.36 -17.11
CA SER A 173 17.74 7.05 -17.61
C SER A 173 17.91 6.11 -16.41
N PRO A 174 17.16 4.98 -16.35
CA PRO A 174 16.26 4.46 -17.37
C PRO A 174 14.90 5.18 -17.41
N PRO A 175 14.27 5.29 -18.60
CA PRO A 175 13.00 6.02 -18.78
C PRO A 175 11.82 5.38 -18.05
N TRP A 176 12.00 4.16 -17.53
CA TRP A 176 10.98 3.40 -16.85
C TRP A 176 11.62 2.59 -15.73
N LEU A 177 11.05 2.69 -14.52
CA LEU A 177 11.46 1.86 -13.39
C LEU A 177 10.44 0.75 -13.18
N SER A 178 10.93 -0.43 -12.79
CA SER A 178 10.06 -1.57 -12.48
C SER A 178 10.64 -2.41 -11.35
N TYR A 179 9.78 -2.80 -10.42
CA TYR A 179 10.15 -3.57 -9.24
C TYR A 179 9.09 -4.63 -8.93
N GLU A 180 9.54 -5.80 -8.55
CA GLU A 180 8.74 -6.86 -7.95
C GLU A 180 9.06 -6.90 -6.46
N ILE A 181 8.05 -6.69 -5.60
CA ILE A 181 8.19 -6.74 -4.15
C ILE A 181 7.34 -7.89 -3.62
N SER A 182 7.97 -8.89 -3.02
CA SER A 182 7.25 -9.95 -2.31
C SER A 182 6.95 -9.50 -0.89
N CYS A 183 5.71 -9.65 -0.45
CA CYS A 183 5.27 -9.25 0.88
C CYS A 183 4.51 -10.37 1.59
N ILE A 184 4.45 -10.26 2.91
CA ILE A 184 3.48 -10.95 3.74
C ILE A 184 2.37 -9.94 4.09
N ALA A 185 1.16 -10.22 3.63
CA ALA A 185 -0.03 -9.45 3.93
C ALA A 185 -0.58 -9.86 5.30
N GLU A 186 -0.70 -8.89 6.20
CA GLU A 186 -1.46 -8.99 7.44
C GLU A 186 -2.81 -8.29 7.23
N VAL A 187 -3.90 -9.01 7.52
CA VAL A 187 -5.25 -8.45 7.54
C VAL A 187 -5.45 -7.74 8.86
N VAL A 188 -5.71 -6.44 8.80
CA VAL A 188 -5.95 -5.59 9.95
C VAL A 188 -7.44 -5.28 10.02
N GLU A 189 -8.06 -5.74 11.10
CA GLU A 189 -9.48 -5.61 11.38
C GLU A 189 -9.88 -4.15 11.65
N GLN A 190 -11.20 -3.93 11.60
CA GLN A 190 -11.85 -2.66 11.91
C GLN A 190 -11.50 -2.18 13.34
N ASP A 191 -11.69 -0.89 13.60
CA ASP A 191 -11.44 -0.19 14.88
C ASP A 191 -9.98 -0.09 15.36
N THR A 192 -9.04 -0.75 14.70
CA THR A 192 -7.61 -0.54 15.01
C THR A 192 -7.13 0.84 14.54
N PRO A 193 -6.15 1.48 15.21
CA PRO A 193 -5.58 2.75 14.74
C PRO A 193 -5.08 2.70 13.30
N PHE A 194 -4.49 1.57 12.89
CA PHE A 194 -4.02 1.39 11.52
C PHE A 194 -5.16 1.31 10.50
N TYR A 195 -6.24 0.59 10.80
CA TYR A 195 -7.43 0.57 9.94
C TYR A 195 -8.03 1.97 9.80
N ARG A 196 -8.22 2.66 10.92
CA ARG A 196 -8.71 4.05 10.98
C ARG A 196 -7.83 4.98 10.13
N PHE A 197 -6.51 4.87 10.25
CA PHE A 197 -5.55 5.60 9.42
C PHE A 197 -5.72 5.32 7.93
N MET A 198 -5.81 4.04 7.53
CA MET A 198 -5.97 3.68 6.12
C MET A 198 -7.31 4.12 5.54
N ARG A 199 -8.37 4.11 6.35
CA ARG A 199 -9.70 4.64 6.00
C ARG A 199 -9.63 6.16 5.78
N MET A 200 -9.04 6.89 6.71
CA MET A 200 -8.82 8.34 6.62
C MET A 200 -8.00 8.70 5.35
N MET A 201 -6.91 7.98 5.09
CA MET A 201 -6.06 8.17 3.91
C MET A 201 -6.78 8.03 2.57
N ARG A 202 -7.85 7.23 2.53
CA ARG A 202 -8.73 7.11 1.37
C ARG A 202 -9.73 8.27 1.33
N GLN A 203 -10.33 8.59 2.47
CA GLN A 203 -11.38 9.61 2.61
C GLN A 203 -10.88 11.03 2.33
N ILE A 204 -9.60 11.34 2.55
CA ILE A 204 -9.00 12.65 2.22
C ILE A 204 -9.37 13.08 0.79
N PHE A 205 -9.36 12.14 -0.17
CA PHE A 205 -9.64 12.42 -1.58
C PHE A 205 -11.01 11.91 -2.05
N SER A 206 -11.89 11.58 -1.10
CA SER A 206 -13.28 11.19 -1.38
C SER A 206 -14.18 12.41 -1.36
N ARG A 207 -15.02 12.56 -2.38
CA ARG A 207 -16.12 13.56 -2.39
C ARG A 207 -17.22 13.16 -1.41
N ASP A 208 -17.40 11.87 -1.20
CA ASP A 208 -18.41 11.33 -0.32
C ASP A 208 -17.81 11.18 1.09
N PHE A 209 -18.36 11.92 2.05
CA PHE A 209 -18.08 11.76 3.51
C PHE A 209 -18.21 10.32 3.96
N LEU A 210 -19.19 9.68 3.34
CA LEU A 210 -19.67 8.37 3.61
C LEU A 210 -19.97 7.79 2.23
N GLU A 211 -19.11 6.90 1.74
CA GLU A 211 -19.54 5.93 0.73
C GLU A 211 -20.49 4.95 1.42
N LEU A 212 -21.67 5.46 1.84
CA LEU A 212 -22.79 4.76 2.46
C LEU A 212 -23.49 3.85 1.45
N ARG A 213 -22.73 3.09 0.67
CA ARG A 213 -23.24 1.81 0.15
C ARG A 213 -23.03 0.76 1.23
N GLU A 214 -23.82 0.91 2.29
CA GLU A 214 -24.19 -0.08 3.31
C GLU A 214 -23.10 -0.86 4.09
N GLU A 215 -21.81 -0.82 3.74
CA GLU A 215 -20.76 -1.55 4.46
C GLU A 215 -19.46 -0.73 4.56
N GLU A 216 -18.94 -0.59 5.79
CA GLU A 216 -17.57 -0.13 6.00
C GLU A 216 -16.56 -1.04 5.27
N TYR A 217 -15.35 -0.51 4.98
CA TYR A 217 -14.30 -1.30 4.37
C TYR A 217 -14.04 -2.58 5.18
N PRO A 218 -14.00 -3.76 4.56
CA PRO A 218 -13.85 -5.01 5.29
C PRO A 218 -12.58 -5.06 6.14
N CYS A 219 -11.47 -4.47 5.67
CA CYS A 219 -10.21 -4.42 6.42
C CYS A 219 -9.20 -3.44 5.81
N ALA A 220 -8.07 -3.28 6.49
CA ALA A 220 -6.84 -2.76 5.89
C ALA A 220 -5.79 -3.87 5.78
N TYR A 221 -4.82 -3.73 4.87
CA TYR A 221 -3.66 -4.60 4.82
C TYR A 221 -2.39 -3.87 5.25
N ARG A 222 -1.59 -4.52 6.10
CA ARG A 222 -0.16 -4.24 6.22
C ARG A 222 0.59 -5.21 5.32
N LEU A 223 1.33 -4.69 4.34
CA LEU A 223 2.14 -5.50 3.44
C LEU A 223 3.60 -5.43 3.87
N TRP A 224 4.02 -6.38 4.70
CA TRP A 224 5.39 -6.46 5.21
C TRP A 224 6.35 -6.93 4.13
N ILE A 225 7.34 -6.11 3.83
CA ILE A 225 8.24 -6.31 2.70
C ILE A 225 9.23 -7.42 3.02
N SER A 226 9.28 -8.44 2.17
CA SER A 226 10.13 -9.61 2.36
C SER A 226 11.23 -9.75 1.31
N ASP A 227 10.92 -9.61 0.03
CA ASP A 227 11.93 -9.68 -1.04
C ASP A 227 11.71 -8.54 -2.03
N VAL A 228 12.80 -8.08 -2.64
CA VAL A 228 12.78 -7.00 -3.63
C VAL A 228 13.61 -7.44 -4.82
N ARG A 229 13.02 -7.33 -6.01
CA ARG A 229 13.72 -7.55 -7.27
C ARG A 229 13.53 -6.36 -8.18
N GLU A 230 14.64 -5.79 -8.63
CA GLU A 230 14.60 -4.79 -9.69
C GLU A 230 14.32 -5.48 -11.02
N LYS A 231 13.29 -5.00 -11.72
CA LYS A 231 12.82 -5.50 -13.02
C LYS A 231 12.91 -4.42 -14.10
N THR A 232 13.54 -3.30 -13.79
CA THR A 232 13.78 -2.18 -14.68
C THR A 232 14.38 -2.64 -16.01
N LEU A 233 13.72 -2.28 -17.11
CA LEU A 233 14.24 -2.49 -18.45
C LEU A 233 15.40 -1.51 -18.69
N SER A 234 16.62 -1.97 -18.42
CA SER A 234 17.83 -1.29 -18.84
C SER A 234 18.36 -1.93 -20.12
N SER A 235 18.98 -1.14 -21.01
CA SER A 235 19.69 -1.73 -22.15
C SER A 235 20.82 -2.60 -21.60
N GLN A 236 20.70 -3.92 -21.73
CA GLN A 236 21.86 -4.77 -21.55
C GLN A 236 22.85 -4.38 -22.64
N LYS A 237 23.96 -3.74 -22.26
CA LYS A 237 25.12 -3.56 -23.16
C LYS A 237 25.54 -4.97 -23.60
N GLY A 238 25.17 -5.38 -24.81
CA GLY A 238 25.50 -6.71 -25.33
C GLY A 238 24.53 -7.30 -26.36
N PHE A 239 23.30 -6.78 -26.51
CA PHE A 239 22.41 -7.27 -27.57
C PHE A 239 22.64 -6.50 -28.88
N VAL A 240 23.60 -6.98 -29.69
CA VAL A 240 23.67 -6.63 -31.11
C VAL A 240 22.79 -7.63 -31.86
N PRO A 241 21.68 -7.23 -32.50
CA PRO A 241 20.99 -8.11 -33.42
C PRO A 241 22.00 -8.50 -34.50
N ARG A 242 22.35 -9.79 -34.60
CA ARG A 242 23.04 -10.27 -35.80
C ARG A 242 22.05 -10.10 -36.94
N ASN A 243 22.26 -9.08 -37.75
CA ASN A 243 21.66 -9.00 -39.07
C ASN A 243 22.05 -10.30 -39.81
N GLN A 244 21.05 -11.14 -40.10
CA GLN A 244 21.15 -12.16 -41.13
C GLN A 244 20.99 -11.50 -42.49
#